data_AF-A0A7Z0CHW3-F1
#
_entry.id   AF-A0A7Z0CHW3-F1
#
_cell.length_a   1.000
_cell.length_b   1.000
_cell.length_c   1.000
_cell.angle_alpha   90.00
_cell.angle_beta   90.00
_cell.angle_gamma   90.00
#
_symmetry.space_group_name_H-M   'P 1'
#
loop_
_entity.id
_entity.type
_entity.pdbx_description
1 polymer ?
#
loop_
_entity_poly.entity_id
_entity_poly.type
_entity_poly.pdbx_seq_one_letter_code
_entity_poly.pdbx_strand_id
1 'polypeptide(L)'
;MMISSPVPQKTLPEPGVYFRPFEGFDSKKHRGCGSIFGVAAVAIGGVGMWSEWRAGFAGRTSYDLIPLPTWIAWALAILIGLFALWASSSKSARPPWLEIWCLVAFLDEREGLRLFAGRLGGQQPGVLVRRGETVCIDARLIRKTLKGVTTYEYVITAPGGRLVFRAEGRIEGLKMVRLDERARARGARVITSGAADAIDRDPRPKPWDGRLT
;
A
#
# COMPACT_ATOMS: atom_id res chain seq x y z
N MET A 1 -3.36 -20.86 -45.49
CA MET A 1 -4.04 -20.12 -44.39
C MET A 1 -3.09 -20.07 -43.21
N MET A 2 -2.43 -18.93 -42.98
CA MET A 2 -1.63 -18.71 -41.78
C MET A 2 -2.58 -18.39 -40.63
N ILE A 3 -2.68 -19.29 -39.66
CA ILE A 3 -3.38 -19.02 -38.40
C ILE A 3 -2.48 -18.04 -37.65
N SER A 4 -2.83 -16.76 -37.69
CA SER A 4 -2.23 -15.75 -36.83
C SER A 4 -2.51 -16.16 -35.38
N SER A 5 -1.53 -16.76 -34.71
CA SER A 5 -1.56 -16.95 -33.27
C SER A 5 -1.83 -15.60 -32.63
N PRO A 6 -2.93 -15.42 -31.87
CA PRO A 6 -3.17 -14.15 -31.21
C PRO A 6 -2.00 -13.89 -30.27
N VAL A 7 -1.32 -12.76 -30.48
CA VAL A 7 -0.32 -12.24 -29.56
C VAL A 7 -0.94 -12.30 -28.16
N PRO A 8 -0.35 -13.00 -27.18
CA PRO A 8 -0.89 -13.04 -25.84
C PRO A 8 -0.94 -11.59 -25.35
N GLN A 9 -2.15 -11.03 -25.26
CA GLN A 9 -2.34 -9.77 -24.56
C GLN A 9 -1.72 -9.97 -23.19
N LYS A 10 -0.68 -9.18 -22.90
CA LYS A 10 0.04 -9.19 -21.63
C LYS A 10 -0.94 -8.72 -20.56
N THR A 11 -1.80 -9.63 -20.13
CA THR A 11 -2.85 -9.40 -19.16
C THR A 11 -2.13 -9.29 -17.83
N LEU A 12 -2.21 -8.11 -17.23
CA LEU A 12 -1.61 -7.89 -15.93
C LEU A 12 -2.32 -8.82 -14.92
N PRO A 13 -1.58 -9.53 -14.05
CA PRO A 13 -2.18 -10.38 -13.03
C PRO A 13 -3.17 -9.58 -12.18
N GLU A 14 -4.36 -10.14 -11.99
CA GLU A 14 -5.39 -9.56 -11.13
C GLU A 14 -5.07 -9.89 -9.66
N PRO A 15 -5.24 -8.93 -8.74
CA PRO A 15 -5.03 -9.19 -7.33
C PRO A 15 -6.15 -10.08 -6.75
N GLY A 16 -5.75 -11.23 -6.20
CA GLY A 16 -6.64 -12.27 -5.66
C GLY A 16 -6.77 -12.27 -4.15
N VAL A 17 -5.66 -12.02 -3.43
CA VAL A 17 -5.64 -11.98 -1.96
C VAL A 17 -5.08 -10.65 -1.49
N TYR A 18 -5.89 -9.91 -0.71
CA TYR A 18 -5.51 -8.64 -0.09
C TYR A 18 -5.43 -8.80 1.41
N PHE A 19 -4.66 -7.91 2.04
CA PHE A 19 -4.77 -7.66 3.47
C PHE A 19 -5.25 -6.25 3.76
N ARG A 20 -6.03 -6.10 4.82
CA ARG A 20 -6.35 -4.79 5.40
C ARG A 20 -5.12 -4.33 6.19
N PRO A 21 -4.48 -3.20 5.85
CA PRO A 21 -3.47 -2.62 6.73
C PRO A 21 -4.15 -2.17 8.04
N PHE A 22 -3.45 -2.38 9.16
CA PHE A 22 -3.89 -1.99 10.50
C PHE A 22 -4.47 -0.57 10.55
N GLU A 23 -5.70 -0.42 11.07
CA GLU A 23 -6.38 0.87 11.24
C GLU A 23 -5.61 1.86 12.12
N GLY A 24 -4.64 1.42 12.94
CA GLY A 24 -3.84 2.32 13.78
C GLY A 24 -2.63 2.96 13.10
N PHE A 25 -2.37 2.70 11.80
CA PHE A 25 -1.57 3.64 10.99
C PHE A 25 -2.50 4.73 10.43
N ASP A 26 -3.26 5.35 11.34
CA ASP A 26 -4.24 6.36 10.98
C ASP A 26 -3.50 7.62 10.54
N SER A 27 -3.19 7.69 9.25
CA SER A 27 -2.55 8.85 8.64
C SER A 27 -3.39 10.12 8.87
N LYS A 28 -4.68 10.01 9.23
CA LYS A 28 -5.54 11.17 9.52
C LYS A 28 -5.08 11.91 10.78
N LYS A 29 -4.68 11.19 11.84
CA LYS A 29 -4.24 11.83 13.10
C LYS A 29 -2.89 12.56 12.95
N HIS A 30 -1.97 12.02 12.14
CA HIS A 30 -0.70 12.67 11.83
C HIS A 30 -0.82 13.79 10.77
N ARG A 31 -1.74 13.66 9.80
CA ARG A 31 -2.06 14.73 8.83
C ARG A 31 -2.71 15.94 9.50
N GLY A 32 -3.59 15.72 10.48
CA GLY A 32 -4.20 16.80 11.28
C GLY A 32 -3.14 17.67 11.96
N CYS A 33 -2.22 17.06 12.72
CA CYS A 33 -1.11 17.80 13.35
C CYS A 33 -0.20 18.48 12.32
N GLY A 34 0.21 17.79 11.25
CA GLY A 34 1.08 18.37 10.22
C GLY A 34 0.46 19.60 9.52
N SER A 35 -0.85 19.56 9.27
CA SER A 35 -1.58 20.68 8.67
C SER A 35 -1.68 21.89 9.61
N ILE A 36 -1.97 21.68 10.90
CA ILE A 36 -2.05 22.77 11.89
C ILE A 36 -0.68 23.44 12.08
N PHE A 37 0.38 22.63 12.21
CA PHE A 37 1.76 23.15 12.28
C PHE A 37 2.14 23.90 11.01
N GLY A 38 1.78 23.38 9.83
CA GLY A 38 2.03 24.03 8.55
C GLY A 38 1.34 25.39 8.43
N VAL A 39 0.05 25.48 8.77
CA VAL A 39 -0.70 26.75 8.77
C VAL A 39 -0.10 27.74 9.76
N ALA A 40 0.20 27.31 10.99
CA ALA A 40 0.76 28.17 12.01
C ALA A 40 2.14 28.73 11.60
N ALA A 41 3.01 27.88 11.05
CA ALA A 41 4.33 28.29 10.57
C ALA A 41 4.27 29.30 9.42
N VAL A 42 3.36 29.09 8.45
CA VAL A 42 3.14 30.04 7.34
C VAL A 42 2.56 31.37 7.86
N ALA A 43 1.61 31.32 8.79
CA ALA A 43 1.00 32.53 9.36
C ALA A 43 2.02 33.37 10.14
N ILE A 44 2.78 32.75 11.05
CA ILE A 44 3.80 33.43 11.85
C ILE A 44 4.93 33.95 10.95
N GLY A 45 5.41 33.13 10.02
CA GLY A 45 6.43 33.54 9.06
C GLY A 45 5.96 34.68 8.14
N GLY A 46 4.71 34.65 7.70
CA GLY A 46 4.11 35.70 6.88
C GLY A 46 3.97 37.03 7.63
N VAL A 47 3.51 37.01 8.89
CA VAL A 47 3.46 38.21 9.74
C VAL A 47 4.86 38.77 9.99
N GLY A 48 5.82 37.90 10.31
CA GLY A 48 7.23 38.29 10.49
C GLY A 48 7.82 38.92 9.23
N MET A 49 7.62 38.30 8.07
CA MET A 49 8.08 38.81 6.78
C MET A 49 7.44 40.17 6.43
N TRP A 50 6.13 40.33 6.67
CA TRP A 50 5.43 41.60 6.48
C TRP A 50 5.98 42.71 7.38
N SER A 51 6.28 42.39 8.64
CA SER A 51 6.86 43.34 9.59
C SER A 51 8.27 43.78 9.16
N GLU A 52 9.12 42.86 8.69
CA GLU A 52 10.44 43.17 8.16
C GLU A 52 10.36 44.01 6.89
N TRP A 53 9.43 43.70 5.98
CA TRP A 53 9.24 44.48 4.77
C TRP A 53 8.87 45.94 5.08
N ARG A 54 7.98 46.17 6.05
CA ARG A 54 7.66 47.54 6.51
C ARG A 54 8.83 48.23 7.19
N ALA A 55 9.70 47.48 7.86
CA ALA A 55 10.91 47.98 8.49
C ALA A 55 12.09 48.12 7.52
N GLY A 56 11.89 47.86 6.22
CA GLY A 56 12.95 47.95 5.21
C GLY A 56 14.01 46.85 5.31
N PHE A 57 13.66 45.69 5.86
CA PHE A 57 14.56 44.55 6.12
C PHE A 57 15.75 44.88 7.03
N ALA A 58 15.53 45.78 7.99
CA ALA A 58 16.56 46.26 8.90
C ALA A 58 16.92 45.26 10.02
N GLY A 59 16.12 44.21 10.24
CA GLY A 59 16.33 43.28 11.32
C GLY A 59 17.57 42.40 11.12
N ARG A 60 18.39 42.29 12.17
CA ARG A 60 19.56 41.40 12.23
C ARG A 60 19.47 40.57 13.50
N THR A 61 19.64 39.25 13.36
CA THR A 61 19.77 38.34 14.49
C THR A 61 21.21 37.87 14.58
N SER A 62 21.76 37.85 15.79
CA SER A 62 23.13 37.41 16.04
C SER A 62 23.09 36.00 16.62
N TYR A 63 23.53 35.01 15.85
CA TYR A 63 23.89 33.69 16.34
C TYR A 63 25.42 33.56 16.19
N ASP A 64 26.12 33.43 17.32
CA ASP A 64 27.55 33.11 17.43
C ASP A 64 28.47 33.66 16.31
N LEU A 65 28.48 35.00 16.15
CA LEU A 65 29.39 35.82 15.32
C LEU A 65 28.99 36.11 13.87
N ILE A 66 27.93 35.52 13.32
CA ILE A 66 27.46 35.86 11.96
C ILE A 66 26.12 36.61 12.05
N PRO A 67 26.06 37.91 11.72
CA PRO A 67 24.79 38.64 11.69
C PRO A 67 23.99 38.15 10.49
N LEU A 68 22.96 37.36 10.75
CA LEU A 68 22.03 36.93 9.72
C LEU A 68 20.85 37.89 9.68
N PRO A 69 20.43 38.33 8.49
CA PRO A 69 19.18 39.06 8.35
C PRO A 69 18.00 38.22 8.89
N THR A 70 17.18 38.82 9.75
CA THR A 70 16.02 38.15 10.37
C THR A 70 15.00 37.66 9.35
N TRP A 71 14.92 38.32 8.19
CA TRP A 71 14.05 37.89 7.08
C TRP A 71 14.36 36.46 6.59
N ILE A 72 15.60 35.98 6.73
CA ILE A 72 15.97 34.61 6.37
C ILE A 72 15.25 33.60 7.28
N ALA A 73 15.14 33.88 8.57
CA ALA A 73 14.41 33.03 9.51
C ALA A 73 12.91 32.97 9.17
N TRP A 74 12.31 34.10 8.81
CA TRP A 74 10.91 34.16 8.37
C TRP A 74 10.68 33.41 7.05
N ALA A 75 11.56 33.57 6.07
CA ALA A 75 11.51 32.84 4.80
C ALA A 75 11.59 31.32 5.03
N LEU A 76 12.51 30.89 5.91
CA LEU A 76 12.66 29.47 6.23
C LEU A 76 11.42 28.90 6.94
N ALA A 77 10.82 29.65 7.87
CA ALA A 77 9.58 29.24 8.54
C ALA A 77 8.42 29.06 7.54
N ILE A 78 8.28 29.97 6.56
CA ILE A 78 7.28 29.86 5.49
C ILE A 78 7.56 28.61 4.64
N LEU A 79 8.82 28.38 4.23
CA LEU A 79 9.19 27.21 3.43
C LEU A 79 8.90 25.89 4.16
N ILE A 80 9.24 25.78 5.43
CA ILE A 80 8.96 24.60 6.26
C ILE A 80 7.44 24.40 6.38
N GLY A 81 6.68 25.48 6.62
CA GLY A 81 5.23 25.44 6.73
C GLY A 81 4.55 25.00 5.43
N LEU A 82 4.96 25.57 4.29
CA LEU A 82 4.48 25.17 2.96
C LEU A 82 4.86 23.73 2.62
N PHE A 83 6.07 23.29 2.98
CA PHE A 83 6.49 21.91 2.80
C PHE A 83 5.66 20.95 3.65
N ALA A 84 5.38 21.29 4.91
CA ALA A 84 4.51 20.49 5.79
C ALA A 84 3.06 20.42 5.24
N LEU A 85 2.53 21.55 4.75
CA LEU A 85 1.23 21.59 4.10
C LEU A 85 1.22 20.74 2.83
N TRP A 86 2.23 20.86 1.98
CA TRP A 86 2.38 20.04 0.77
C TRP A 86 2.55 18.56 1.09
N ALA A 87 3.34 18.19 2.10
CA ALA A 87 3.49 16.81 2.54
C ALA A 87 2.19 16.24 3.14
N SER A 88 1.36 17.10 3.74
CA SER A 88 0.05 16.71 4.29
C SER A 88 -1.06 16.65 3.21
N SER A 89 -0.99 17.51 2.20
CA SER A 89 -2.00 17.68 1.14
C SER A 89 -1.69 16.90 -0.14
N SER A 90 -0.41 16.57 -0.37
CA SER A 90 -0.03 15.51 -1.27
C SER A 90 -0.65 14.25 -0.69
N LYS A 91 -1.86 13.96 -1.20
CA LYS A 91 -2.45 12.64 -1.08
C LYS A 91 -1.27 11.72 -1.37
N SER A 92 -0.97 10.83 -0.43
CA SER A 92 -0.38 9.56 -0.80
C SER A 92 -1.46 8.83 -1.61
N ALA A 93 -1.83 9.41 -2.77
CA ALA A 93 -2.37 8.77 -3.92
C ALA A 93 -1.20 7.92 -4.41
N ARG A 94 -0.89 6.91 -3.60
CA ARG A 94 -0.18 5.73 -4.05
C ARG A 94 -0.99 5.31 -5.24
N PRO A 95 -0.42 5.42 -6.43
CA PRO A 95 -1.16 5.09 -7.62
C PRO A 95 -1.67 3.65 -7.51
N PRO A 96 -2.74 3.24 -8.20
CA PRO A 96 -3.28 1.88 -8.08
C PRO A 96 -2.25 0.76 -8.39
N TRP A 97 -1.13 1.10 -9.05
CA TRP A 97 0.02 0.19 -9.26
C TRP A 97 0.96 0.04 -8.04
N LEU A 98 0.79 0.88 -7.02
CA LEU A 98 1.53 0.95 -5.76
C LEU A 98 0.67 0.45 -4.57
N GLU A 99 -0.42 -0.25 -4.86
CA GLU A 99 -1.07 -1.18 -3.94
C GLU A 99 -0.13 -2.37 -3.68
N ILE A 100 0.85 -2.14 -2.82
CA ILE A 100 1.89 -3.09 -2.35
C ILE A 100 1.28 -4.28 -1.58
N TRP A 101 -0.04 -4.37 -1.45
CA TRP A 101 -0.74 -5.26 -0.52
C TRP A 101 -1.47 -6.44 -1.18
N CYS A 102 -1.04 -6.87 -2.37
CA CYS A 102 -1.50 -8.11 -2.99
C CYS A 102 -0.56 -9.25 -2.55
N LEU A 103 -1.06 -10.18 -1.74
CA LEU A 103 -0.31 -11.39 -1.35
C LEU A 103 -0.23 -12.38 -2.52
N VAL A 104 -1.37 -12.59 -3.17
CA VAL A 104 -1.51 -13.54 -4.28
C VAL A 104 -2.21 -12.86 -5.43
N ALA A 105 -1.55 -12.81 -6.58
CA ALA A 105 -2.17 -12.41 -7.83
C ALA A 105 -2.52 -13.66 -8.65
N PHE A 106 -3.50 -13.55 -9.53
CA PHE A 106 -3.86 -14.61 -10.46
C PHE A 106 -3.96 -14.10 -11.90
N LEU A 107 -3.68 -14.97 -12.84
CA LEU A 107 -3.91 -14.76 -14.26
C LEU A 107 -4.85 -15.84 -14.77
N ASP A 108 -5.86 -15.44 -15.52
CA ASP A 108 -6.82 -16.36 -16.10
C ASP A 108 -6.27 -16.92 -17.42
N GLU A 109 -5.79 -18.16 -17.40
CA GLU A 109 -5.25 -18.86 -18.57
C GLU A 109 -6.33 -19.78 -19.19
N ARG A 110 -6.09 -20.26 -20.41
CA ARG A 110 -7.02 -21.21 -21.05
C ARG A 110 -7.14 -22.52 -20.25
N GLU A 111 -6.03 -22.98 -19.68
CA GLU A 111 -5.94 -24.25 -18.96
C GLU A 111 -6.38 -24.17 -17.49
N GLY A 112 -6.46 -22.97 -16.92
CA GLY A 112 -6.73 -22.79 -15.50
C GLY A 112 -6.35 -21.41 -14.97
N LEU A 113 -6.26 -21.29 -13.65
CA LEU A 113 -5.84 -20.07 -12.96
C LEU A 113 -4.36 -20.20 -12.57
N ARG A 114 -3.51 -19.32 -13.08
CA ARG A 114 -2.11 -19.26 -12.64
C ARG A 114 -1.97 -18.29 -11.48
N LEU A 115 -1.43 -18.76 -10.36
CA LEU A 115 -1.24 -17.99 -9.14
C LEU A 115 0.21 -17.52 -8.99
N PHE A 116 0.39 -16.31 -8.51
CA PHE A 116 1.70 -15.67 -8.35
C PHE A 116 1.82 -15.01 -6.98
N ALA A 117 3.05 -14.89 -6.48
CA ALA A 117 3.37 -14.15 -5.26
C ALA A 117 3.38 -12.66 -5.59
N GLY A 118 2.36 -11.95 -5.12
CA GLY A 118 2.14 -10.54 -5.40
C GLY A 118 1.92 -10.18 -6.88
N ARG A 119 1.57 -8.90 -7.11
CA ARG A 119 1.18 -8.39 -8.44
C ARG A 119 2.34 -8.35 -9.44
N LEU A 120 3.58 -8.22 -8.97
CA LEU A 120 4.80 -8.29 -9.81
C LEU A 120 5.22 -9.73 -10.13
N GLY A 121 4.60 -10.73 -9.50
CA GLY A 121 4.91 -12.14 -9.71
C GLY A 121 4.56 -12.67 -11.10
N GLY A 122 3.86 -11.89 -11.95
CA GLY A 122 3.56 -12.29 -13.34
C GLY A 122 4.79 -12.53 -14.25
N GLN A 123 6.01 -12.20 -13.78
CA GLN A 123 7.26 -12.57 -14.46
C GLN A 123 7.94 -13.82 -13.88
N GLN A 124 7.40 -14.39 -12.80
CA GLN A 124 7.89 -15.61 -12.18
C GLN A 124 7.04 -16.82 -12.61
N PRO A 125 7.60 -18.04 -12.59
CA PRO A 125 6.84 -19.26 -12.81
C PRO A 125 5.80 -19.43 -11.69
N GLY A 126 4.59 -18.93 -11.93
CA GLY A 126 3.45 -19.09 -11.04
C GLY A 126 2.91 -20.53 -11.05
N VAL A 127 2.08 -20.85 -10.06
CA VAL A 127 1.46 -22.17 -9.90
C VAL A 127 0.16 -22.22 -10.70
N LEU A 128 0.09 -23.11 -11.70
CA LEU A 128 -1.14 -23.31 -12.48
C LEU A 128 -2.09 -24.23 -11.73
N VAL A 129 -3.35 -23.79 -11.62
CA VAL A 129 -4.44 -24.49 -10.96
C VAL A 129 -5.47 -24.83 -12.03
N ARG A 130 -5.62 -26.12 -12.32
CA ARG A 130 -6.55 -26.60 -13.35
C ARG A 130 -7.94 -26.82 -12.77
N ARG A 131 -8.90 -27.02 -13.68
CA ARG A 131 -10.28 -27.35 -13.32
C ARG A 131 -10.34 -28.63 -12.48
N GLY A 132 -11.11 -28.60 -11.40
CA GLY A 132 -11.25 -29.71 -10.46
C GLY A 132 -10.16 -29.77 -9.39
N GLU A 133 -9.11 -28.96 -9.50
CA GLU A 133 -8.04 -28.95 -8.51
C GLU A 133 -8.39 -28.11 -7.28
N THR A 134 -7.70 -28.41 -6.18
CA THR A 134 -7.80 -27.65 -4.94
C THR A 134 -6.49 -26.94 -4.67
N VAL A 135 -6.58 -25.64 -4.40
CA VAL A 135 -5.48 -24.79 -3.97
C VAL A 135 -5.52 -24.67 -2.46
N CYS A 136 -4.43 -24.97 -1.80
CA CYS A 136 -4.25 -24.71 -0.38
C CYS A 136 -3.37 -23.50 -0.16
N ILE A 137 -3.85 -22.53 0.60
CA ILE A 137 -3.10 -21.35 1.05
C ILE A 137 -2.82 -21.51 2.55
N ASP A 138 -1.61 -21.95 2.88
CA ASP A 138 -1.12 -22.07 4.25
C ASP A 138 -0.38 -20.80 4.66
N ALA A 139 -0.49 -20.40 5.93
CA ALA A 139 0.36 -19.36 6.49
C ALA A 139 0.97 -19.81 7.82
N ARG A 140 2.24 -19.44 8.02
CA ARG A 140 2.99 -19.73 9.24
C ARG A 140 3.58 -18.46 9.80
N LEU A 141 3.34 -18.18 11.07
CA LEU A 141 3.96 -17.05 11.75
C LEU A 141 5.44 -17.34 11.96
N ILE A 142 6.31 -16.53 11.35
CA ILE A 142 7.77 -16.66 11.49
C ILE A 142 8.29 -15.77 12.62
N ARG A 143 7.80 -14.52 12.69
CA ARG A 143 8.31 -13.53 13.64
C ARG A 143 7.21 -12.56 14.05
N LYS A 144 7.20 -12.21 15.33
CA LYS A 144 6.40 -11.10 15.86
C LYS A 144 7.35 -10.08 16.49
N THR A 145 7.30 -8.84 16.03
CA THR A 145 8.13 -7.76 16.58
C THR A 145 7.37 -7.02 17.70
N LEU A 146 8.12 -6.39 18.61
CA LEU A 146 7.57 -5.58 19.71
C LEU A 146 6.66 -4.43 19.23
N LYS A 147 6.85 -3.97 17.97
CA LYS A 147 6.03 -2.92 17.35
C LYS A 147 4.74 -3.46 16.69
N GLY A 148 4.42 -4.74 16.87
CA GLY A 148 3.21 -5.36 16.32
C GLY A 148 3.28 -5.68 14.83
N VAL A 149 4.47 -5.60 14.21
CA VAL A 149 4.69 -6.12 12.85
C VAL A 149 4.95 -7.62 12.94
N THR A 150 4.16 -8.38 12.19
CA THR A 150 4.29 -9.84 12.08
C THR A 150 4.82 -10.22 10.70
N THR A 151 5.76 -11.15 10.66
CA THR A 151 6.25 -11.78 9.43
C THR A 151 5.59 -13.13 9.30
N TYR A 152 4.85 -13.33 8.23
CA TYR A 152 4.26 -14.62 7.87
C TYR A 152 4.96 -15.20 6.65
N GLU A 153 5.17 -16.51 6.68
CA GLU A 153 5.52 -17.29 5.50
C GLU A 153 4.25 -17.92 4.95
N TYR A 154 3.97 -17.62 3.68
CA TYR A 154 2.83 -18.13 2.94
C TYR A 154 3.28 -19.26 2.02
N VAL A 155 2.52 -20.35 2.03
CA VAL A 155 2.75 -21.49 1.17
C VAL A 155 1.47 -21.77 0.38
N ILE A 156 1.53 -21.56 -0.93
CA ILE A 156 0.45 -21.93 -1.85
C ILE A 156 0.81 -23.28 -2.46
N THR A 157 -0.08 -24.25 -2.34
CA THR A 157 0.11 -25.59 -2.88
C THR A 157 -1.06 -25.96 -3.77
N ALA A 158 -0.76 -26.42 -4.98
CA ALA A 158 -1.71 -27.03 -5.90
C ALA A 158 -1.06 -28.26 -6.55
N PRO A 159 -1.81 -29.15 -7.23
CA PRO A 159 -1.22 -30.28 -7.94
C PRO A 159 -0.15 -29.88 -8.96
N GLY A 160 -0.32 -28.71 -9.59
CA GLY A 160 0.63 -28.14 -10.53
C GLY A 160 1.91 -27.55 -9.91
N GLY A 161 2.03 -27.48 -8.58
CA GLY A 161 3.26 -27.01 -7.93
C GLY A 161 3.05 -26.31 -6.59
N ARG A 162 4.14 -25.75 -6.07
CA ARG A 162 4.20 -25.06 -4.78
C ARG A 162 4.88 -23.72 -4.91
N LEU A 163 4.33 -22.70 -4.26
CA LEU A 163 4.89 -21.37 -4.16
C LEU A 163 5.07 -21.01 -2.69
N VAL A 164 6.26 -20.48 -2.33
CA VAL A 164 6.57 -20.06 -0.98
C VAL A 164 7.08 -18.63 -1.02
N PHE A 165 6.52 -17.76 -0.18
CA PHE A 165 6.96 -16.38 -0.07
C PHE A 165 6.71 -15.85 1.34
N ARG A 166 7.38 -14.75 1.69
CA ARG A 166 7.23 -14.09 2.98
C ARG A 166 6.60 -12.73 2.80
N ALA A 167 5.68 -12.39 3.70
CA ALA A 167 5.09 -11.08 3.76
C ALA A 167 5.22 -10.53 5.18
N GLU A 168 5.64 -9.27 5.27
CA GLU A 168 5.75 -8.53 6.51
C GLU A 168 4.60 -7.53 6.61
N GLY A 169 3.91 -7.53 7.75
CA GLY A 169 2.82 -6.61 7.98
C GLY A 169 1.93 -7.04 9.13
N ARG A 170 1.10 -6.11 9.59
CA ARG A 170 0.01 -6.44 10.50
C ARG A 170 -1.20 -6.81 9.65
N ILE A 171 -1.46 -8.10 9.55
CA ILE A 171 -2.50 -8.69 8.69
C ILE A 171 -3.72 -8.94 9.57
N GLU A 172 -4.78 -8.15 9.38
CA GLU A 172 -6.01 -8.26 10.16
C GLU A 172 -7.07 -9.17 9.51
N GLY A 173 -6.99 -9.37 8.19
CA GLY A 173 -7.98 -10.12 7.42
C GLY A 173 -7.44 -10.50 6.04
N LEU A 174 -7.83 -11.67 5.52
CA LEU A 174 -7.49 -12.14 4.18
C LEU A 174 -8.73 -11.98 3.30
N LYS A 175 -8.69 -11.03 2.38
CA LYS A 175 -9.77 -10.84 1.40
C LYS A 175 -9.49 -11.70 0.19
N MET A 176 -10.21 -12.81 0.05
CA MET A 176 -10.02 -13.79 -1.03
C MET A 176 -11.18 -13.85 -2.03
N VAL A 177 -12.18 -12.97 -1.89
CA VAL A 177 -13.45 -13.02 -2.65
C VAL A 177 -13.23 -13.17 -4.16
N ARG A 178 -12.32 -12.38 -4.75
CA ARG A 178 -12.04 -12.44 -6.19
C ARG A 178 -11.40 -13.76 -6.62
N LEU A 179 -10.48 -14.28 -5.80
CA LEU A 179 -9.85 -15.55 -6.07
C LEU A 179 -10.85 -16.70 -5.96
N ASP A 180 -11.72 -16.67 -4.94
CA ASP A 180 -12.78 -17.68 -4.74
C ASP A 180 -13.80 -17.66 -5.87
N GLU A 181 -14.27 -16.49 -6.30
CA GLU A 181 -15.21 -16.34 -7.41
C GLU A 181 -14.62 -16.89 -8.71
N ARG A 182 -13.38 -16.51 -9.03
CA ARG A 182 -12.70 -16.98 -10.26
C ARG A 182 -12.37 -18.45 -10.21
N ALA A 183 -11.89 -18.97 -9.07
CA ALA A 183 -11.65 -20.39 -8.88
C ALA A 183 -12.93 -21.20 -9.09
N ARG A 184 -14.06 -20.77 -8.48
CA ARG A 184 -15.36 -21.42 -8.69
C ARG A 184 -15.82 -21.37 -10.14
N ALA A 185 -15.67 -20.23 -10.81
CA ALA A 185 -16.00 -20.10 -12.24
C ALA A 185 -15.21 -21.07 -13.13
N ARG A 186 -13.99 -21.43 -12.72
CA ARG A 186 -13.14 -22.44 -13.40
C ARG A 186 -13.28 -23.86 -12.82
N GLY A 187 -14.18 -24.07 -11.87
CA GLY A 187 -14.40 -25.37 -11.22
C GLY A 187 -13.25 -25.83 -10.31
N ALA A 188 -12.41 -24.92 -9.84
CA ALA A 188 -11.39 -25.15 -8.83
C ALA A 188 -11.89 -24.76 -7.43
N ARG A 189 -11.21 -25.23 -6.39
CA ARG A 189 -11.52 -24.89 -4.98
C ARG A 189 -10.31 -24.24 -4.31
N VAL A 190 -10.57 -23.31 -3.40
CA VAL A 190 -9.55 -22.64 -2.60
C VAL A 190 -9.81 -22.93 -1.13
N ILE A 191 -8.81 -23.45 -0.44
CA ILE A 191 -8.84 -23.74 1.00
C ILE A 191 -7.72 -22.96 1.69
N THR A 192 -7.95 -22.57 2.95
CA THR A 192 -6.92 -21.97 3.81
C THR A 192 -6.52 -22.96 4.88
N SER A 193 -5.29 -22.86 5.37
CA SER A 193 -4.81 -23.65 6.49
C SER A 193 -3.85 -22.86 7.39
N GLY A 194 -3.56 -23.42 8.57
CA GLY A 194 -2.61 -22.84 9.51
C GLY A 194 -3.06 -21.48 10.02
N ALA A 195 -2.13 -20.51 10.07
CA ALA A 195 -2.45 -19.15 10.47
C ALA A 195 -3.35 -18.43 9.45
N ALA A 196 -3.47 -18.91 8.20
CA ALA A 196 -4.37 -18.31 7.22
C ALA A 196 -5.84 -18.61 7.53
N ASP A 197 -6.11 -19.70 8.25
CA ASP A 197 -7.47 -20.06 8.68
C ASP A 197 -7.93 -19.25 9.89
N ALA A 198 -6.97 -18.81 10.72
CA ALA A 198 -7.22 -17.94 11.87
C ALA A 198 -7.38 -16.46 11.49
N ILE A 199 -7.06 -16.08 10.25
CA ILE A 199 -7.24 -14.73 9.76
C ILE A 199 -8.66 -14.59 9.19
N ASP A 200 -9.43 -13.63 9.71
CA ASP A 200 -10.83 -13.46 9.35
C ASP A 200 -11.01 -13.31 7.83
N ARG A 201 -11.82 -14.20 7.26
CA ARG A 201 -12.22 -14.16 5.86
C ARG A 201 -13.38 -13.17 5.76
N ASP A 202 -13.07 -11.88 5.72
CA ASP A 202 -14.08 -10.84 5.55
C ASP A 202 -14.93 -11.15 4.29
N PRO A 203 -16.20 -11.61 4.46
CA PRO A 203 -16.97 -12.20 3.36
C PRO A 203 -17.55 -11.13 2.43
N ARG A 204 -17.29 -9.85 2.68
CA ARG A 204 -17.79 -8.75 1.85
C ARG A 204 -16.66 -7.78 1.53
N PRO A 205 -16.40 -7.45 0.25
CA PRO A 205 -15.81 -6.14 -0.01
C PRO A 205 -16.80 -5.13 0.57
N LYS A 206 -16.40 -4.35 1.60
CA LYS A 206 -17.11 -3.10 1.88
C LYS A 206 -17.23 -2.40 0.52
N PRO A 207 -18.45 -2.09 0.05
CA PRO A 207 -18.60 -1.37 -1.20
C PRO A 207 -17.72 -0.13 -1.09
N TRP A 208 -16.90 0.08 -2.10
CA TRP A 208 -16.12 1.30 -2.22
C TRP A 208 -17.13 2.45 -2.27
N ASP A 209 -17.25 3.20 -1.17
CA ASP A 209 -18.34 4.17 -0.98
C ASP A 209 -18.14 5.47 -1.77
N GLY A 210 -17.08 5.54 -2.58
CA GLY A 210 -16.73 6.71 -3.38
C GLY A 210 -16.42 7.97 -2.56
N ARG A 211 -16.45 7.91 -1.22
CA ARG A 211 -16.22 9.06 -0.35
C ARG A 211 -14.77 9.05 0.11
N LEU A 212 -13.96 9.77 -0.66
CA LEU A 212 -12.67 10.26 -0.21
C LEU A 212 -12.89 11.13 1.04
N THR A 213 -12.65 10.58 2.23
CA THR A 213 -12.48 11.34 3.49
C THR A 213 -11.08 11.20 4.02
#